data_AF-A0A163J5F1-F1
#
_entry.id   AF-A0A163J5F1-F1
#
_cell.length_a   1.000
_cell.length_b   1.000
_cell.length_c   1.000
_cell.angle_alpha   90.00
_cell.angle_beta   90.00
_cell.angle_gamma   90.00
#
_symmetry.space_group_name_H-M   'P 1'
#
loop_
_entity.id
_entity.type
_entity.pdbx_description
1 polymer ?
#
loop_
_entity_poly.entity_id
_entity_poly.type
_entity_poly.pdbx_seq_one_letter_code
_entity_poly.pdbx_strand_id
1 'polypeptide(L)'
;MSSSSEKAVGEIQQEETVKKQGIIKTHLLDWKHSIIRKPDRPVNIWHLLTNLNNKQRITFTAAFLGWMLDAFDFFSVSLTTTYIAEEFNVPVSDVTSAITTTLTFIGLRAVFGICMGGEWGLGASLALETLPIEARGLFSGIFQEGYACGYLLATLINYAIQSRGGSWRILFWVGAAFALLAVVIRFWVPESEAFKETKKARKMLNRSVWKEGYLAVKKHWLRLIYMVIFAAFFNFFSHGSQDLYPTFLMNQLGYTETEKTVTSVIYNIGAIVGGILFGYLSNYLGRRFVVVICAIGAGAFIALWAFGPSIASLQFGSFMMQFFVQGGWGVVPAYLNEISPPGFRGLLPGLAYQLGNLISAASSQIEASIGERYPLQNPDGSLKLNAKGQPIPNYALTQAIFMGCVCAGLLITVFFGKEETNKDFMQHLVEDEHSPNTVGVAEIQDSQMEHGESGSGDQEKEIVQEQVEHPDEIVAHGDGDKKT
;
A
#
# COMPACT_ATOMS: atom_id res chain seq x y z
N MET A 1 -48.09 23.93 24.34
CA MET A 1 -46.76 24.20 23.76
C MET A 1 -45.87 22.96 23.66
N SER A 2 -46.09 21.85 24.39
CA SER A 2 -45.20 20.66 24.27
C SER A 2 -45.53 19.69 23.11
N SER A 3 -46.79 19.59 22.64
CA SER A 3 -47.12 18.62 21.57
C SER A 3 -46.66 19.04 20.17
N SER A 4 -46.42 20.34 19.96
CA SER A 4 -45.88 20.86 18.69
C SER A 4 -44.37 20.65 18.59
N SER A 5 -43.63 20.66 19.71
CA SER A 5 -42.18 20.38 19.71
C SER A 5 -41.89 18.89 19.55
N GLU A 6 -42.70 18.00 20.13
CA GLU A 6 -42.53 16.55 19.97
C GLU A 6 -42.80 16.09 18.52
N LYS A 7 -43.79 16.68 17.84
CA LYS A 7 -44.02 16.42 16.41
C LYS A 7 -42.87 16.91 15.53
N ALA A 8 -42.34 18.10 15.80
CA ALA A 8 -41.19 18.63 15.06
C ALA A 8 -39.92 17.80 15.26
N VAL A 9 -39.68 17.29 16.48
CA VAL A 9 -38.55 16.38 16.76
C VAL A 9 -38.73 15.04 16.06
N GLY A 10 -39.96 14.50 16.03
CA GLY A 10 -40.29 13.27 15.30
C GLY A 10 -40.10 13.39 13.79
N GLU A 11 -40.51 14.51 13.19
CA GLU A 11 -40.32 14.77 11.75
C GLU A 11 -38.83 14.92 11.38
N ILE A 12 -38.03 15.59 12.21
CA ILE A 12 -36.58 15.71 12.00
C ILE A 12 -35.89 14.34 12.10
N GLN A 13 -36.24 13.53 13.10
CA GLN A 13 -35.70 12.16 13.23
C GLN A 13 -36.11 11.28 12.05
N GLN A 14 -37.34 11.41 11.56
CA GLN A 14 -37.84 10.64 10.43
C GLN A 14 -37.15 11.05 9.12
N GLU A 15 -36.93 12.35 8.89
CA GLU A 15 -36.20 12.86 7.73
C GLU A 15 -34.71 12.46 7.76
N GLU A 16 -34.09 12.46 8.93
CA GLU A 16 -32.71 12.00 9.13
C GLU A 16 -32.58 10.48 8.91
N THR A 17 -33.58 9.70 9.32
CA THR A 17 -33.63 8.25 9.11
C THR A 17 -33.82 7.92 7.63
N VAL A 18 -34.69 8.65 6.92
CA VAL A 18 -34.89 8.50 5.47
C VAL A 18 -33.63 8.90 4.69
N LYS A 19 -32.93 9.98 5.09
CA LYS A 19 -31.61 10.33 4.52
C LYS A 19 -30.57 9.23 4.77
N LYS A 20 -30.47 8.70 5.99
CA LYS A 20 -29.56 7.58 6.30
C LYS A 20 -29.88 6.33 5.48
N GLN A 21 -31.15 5.97 5.34
CA GLN A 21 -31.58 4.84 4.51
C GLN A 21 -31.29 5.06 3.02
N GLY A 22 -31.48 6.29 2.50
CA GLY A 22 -31.13 6.66 1.13
C GLY A 22 -29.63 6.56 0.85
N ILE A 23 -28.80 7.02 1.78
CA ILE A 23 -27.33 6.92 1.71
C ILE A 23 -26.91 5.45 1.69
N ILE A 24 -27.40 4.62 2.62
CA ILE A 24 -27.09 3.18 2.67
C ILE A 24 -27.51 2.48 1.38
N LYS A 25 -28.70 2.77 0.86
CA LYS A 25 -29.19 2.20 -0.39
C LYS A 25 -28.34 2.59 -1.59
N THR A 26 -27.85 3.84 -1.62
CA THR A 26 -26.95 4.33 -2.68
C THR A 26 -25.59 3.64 -2.61
N HIS A 27 -25.03 3.48 -1.41
CA HIS A 27 -23.78 2.72 -1.21
C HIS A 27 -23.93 1.26 -1.60
N LEU A 28 -25.05 0.60 -1.26
CA LEU A 28 -25.30 -0.78 -1.65
C LEU A 28 -25.41 -0.96 -3.18
N LEU A 29 -25.98 0.03 -3.87
CA LEU A 29 -26.06 0.04 -5.34
C LEU A 29 -24.68 0.25 -5.98
N ASP A 30 -23.91 1.23 -5.50
CA ASP A 30 -22.50 1.45 -5.92
C ASP A 30 -21.66 0.18 -5.69
N TRP A 31 -21.86 -0.47 -4.55
CA TRP A 31 -21.19 -1.72 -4.20
C TRP A 31 -21.56 -2.86 -5.16
N LYS A 32 -22.85 -3.02 -5.48
CA LYS A 32 -23.32 -4.01 -6.47
C LYS A 32 -22.74 -3.75 -7.86
N HIS A 33 -22.57 -2.49 -8.25
CA HIS A 33 -21.96 -2.12 -9.53
C HIS A 33 -20.42 -2.26 -9.53
N SER A 34 -19.78 -2.09 -8.36
CA SER A 34 -18.34 -2.26 -8.15
C SER A 34 -17.87 -3.72 -8.20
N ILE A 35 -18.72 -4.68 -7.83
CA ILE A 35 -18.36 -6.12 -7.74
C ILE A 35 -18.27 -6.79 -9.14
N ILE A 36 -18.90 -6.22 -10.17
CA ILE A 36 -18.98 -6.87 -11.49
C ILE A 36 -18.72 -5.86 -12.61
N ARG A 37 -17.44 -5.60 -12.91
CA ARG A 37 -17.00 -5.23 -14.26
C ARG A 37 -16.19 -6.40 -14.81
N LYS A 38 -16.82 -7.24 -15.63
CA LYS A 38 -16.10 -8.26 -16.40
C LYS A 38 -15.23 -7.53 -17.42
N PRO A 39 -13.90 -7.59 -17.38
CA PRO A 39 -13.12 -7.27 -18.55
C PRO A 39 -13.45 -8.28 -19.65
N ASP A 40 -13.45 -7.84 -20.91
CA ASP A 40 -13.98 -8.64 -22.00
C ASP A 40 -13.25 -9.98 -22.20
N ARG A 41 -12.00 -10.14 -21.72
CA ARG A 41 -11.28 -11.43 -21.54
C ARG A 41 -10.19 -11.34 -20.45
N PRO A 42 -9.84 -12.43 -19.74
CA PRO A 42 -8.63 -12.46 -18.93
C PRO A 42 -7.38 -12.36 -19.81
N VAL A 43 -6.58 -11.32 -19.60
CA VAL A 43 -5.32 -11.14 -20.32
C VAL A 43 -4.27 -12.08 -19.72
N ASN A 44 -3.56 -12.82 -20.58
CA ASN A 44 -2.54 -13.77 -20.14
C ASN A 44 -1.45 -13.04 -19.33
N ILE A 45 -1.14 -13.53 -18.12
CA ILE A 45 -0.10 -12.97 -17.23
C ILE A 45 1.24 -12.85 -17.96
N TRP A 46 1.61 -13.85 -18.76
CA TRP A 46 2.85 -13.82 -19.54
C TRP A 46 2.86 -12.71 -20.59
N HIS A 47 1.70 -12.41 -21.19
CA HIS A 47 1.56 -11.30 -22.12
C HIS A 47 1.73 -9.96 -21.39
N LEU A 48 1.13 -9.79 -20.21
CA LEU A 48 1.28 -8.58 -19.40
C LEU A 48 2.74 -8.34 -18.97
N LEU A 49 3.48 -9.39 -18.64
CA LEU A 49 4.89 -9.31 -18.22
C LEU A 49 5.84 -9.03 -19.39
N THR A 50 5.58 -9.58 -20.58
CA THR A 50 6.50 -9.50 -21.73
C THR A 50 6.25 -8.30 -22.62
N ASN A 51 5.03 -7.75 -22.64
CA ASN A 51 4.64 -6.65 -23.53
C ASN A 51 5.03 -5.24 -23.02
N LEU A 52 5.92 -5.13 -22.03
CA LEU A 52 6.44 -3.85 -21.57
C LEU A 52 7.59 -3.35 -22.46
N ASN A 53 7.59 -2.06 -22.77
CA ASN A 53 8.70 -1.39 -23.42
C ASN A 53 9.89 -1.19 -22.44
N ASN A 54 11.08 -0.87 -22.97
CA ASN A 54 12.29 -0.74 -22.16
C ASN A 54 12.19 0.37 -21.11
N LYS A 55 11.49 1.47 -21.41
CA LYS A 55 11.29 2.59 -20.48
C LYS A 55 10.42 2.17 -19.30
N GLN A 56 9.29 1.51 -19.55
CA GLN A 56 8.40 0.93 -18.54
C GLN A 56 9.14 -0.06 -17.65
N ARG A 57 9.94 -0.97 -18.24
CA ARG A 57 10.74 -1.95 -17.49
C ARG A 57 11.74 -1.27 -16.56
N ILE A 58 12.54 -0.34 -17.06
CA ILE A 58 13.55 0.38 -16.25
C ILE A 58 12.89 1.16 -15.12
N THR A 59 11.83 1.93 -15.44
CA THR A 59 11.10 2.73 -14.46
C THR A 59 10.48 1.84 -13.37
N PHE A 60 9.82 0.75 -13.76
CA PHE A 60 9.20 -0.18 -12.82
C PHE A 60 10.25 -0.88 -11.94
N THR A 61 11.32 -1.40 -12.54
CA THR A 61 12.40 -2.07 -11.80
C THR A 61 13.08 -1.11 -10.81
N ALA A 62 13.33 0.14 -11.21
CA ALA A 62 13.92 1.11 -10.30
C ALA A 62 12.99 1.47 -9.13
N ALA A 63 11.70 1.64 -9.39
CA ALA A 63 10.70 1.90 -8.35
C ALA A 63 10.57 0.69 -7.38
N PHE A 64 10.52 -0.53 -7.92
CA PHE A 64 10.51 -1.77 -7.15
C PHE A 64 11.77 -1.93 -6.28
N LEU A 65 12.96 -1.68 -6.85
CA LEU A 65 14.21 -1.78 -6.11
C LEU A 65 14.31 -0.70 -5.02
N GLY A 66 13.87 0.53 -5.29
CA GLY A 66 13.80 1.57 -4.27
C GLY A 66 12.95 1.12 -3.07
N TRP A 67 11.75 0.62 -3.35
CA TRP A 67 10.86 0.10 -2.31
C TRP A 67 11.43 -1.11 -1.56
N MET A 68 12.12 -2.01 -2.27
CA MET A 68 12.77 -3.17 -1.66
C MET A 68 13.92 -2.78 -0.71
N LEU A 69 14.76 -1.82 -1.11
CA LEU A 69 15.89 -1.36 -0.31
C LEU A 69 15.43 -0.54 0.90
N ASP A 70 14.35 0.24 0.74
CA ASP A 70 13.71 0.95 1.85
C ASP A 70 13.14 -0.02 2.90
N ALA A 71 12.40 -1.04 2.45
CA ALA A 71 11.87 -2.06 3.34
C ALA A 71 12.97 -2.84 4.09
N PHE A 72 14.12 -3.10 3.45
CA PHE A 72 15.27 -3.70 4.12
C PHE A 72 15.72 -2.89 5.34
N ASP A 73 15.86 -1.56 5.18
CA ASP A 73 16.30 -0.68 6.26
C ASP A 73 15.26 -0.65 7.39
N PHE A 74 13.97 -0.54 7.04
CA PHE A 74 12.87 -0.61 8.00
C PHE A 74 12.91 -1.88 8.86
N PHE A 75 13.03 -3.05 8.23
CA PHE A 75 13.03 -4.34 8.94
C PHE A 75 14.31 -4.64 9.71
N SER A 76 15.40 -3.94 9.40
CA SER A 76 16.64 -4.05 10.18
C SER A 76 16.41 -3.65 11.64
N VAL A 77 15.47 -2.74 11.91
CA VAL A 77 15.10 -2.32 13.26
C VAL A 77 14.33 -3.41 14.02
N SER A 78 13.27 -3.97 13.43
CA SER A 78 12.45 -4.99 14.10
C SER A 78 13.25 -6.27 14.36
N LEU A 79 14.05 -6.71 13.39
CA LEU A 79 14.92 -7.88 13.52
C LEU A 79 16.01 -7.72 14.60
N THR A 80 16.42 -6.48 14.90
CA THR A 80 17.48 -6.21 15.88
C THR A 80 16.99 -5.85 17.27
N THR A 81 15.69 -5.62 17.43
CA THR A 81 15.08 -5.12 18.67
C THR A 81 15.39 -6.03 19.88
N THR A 82 15.30 -7.34 19.73
CA THR A 82 15.61 -8.29 20.82
C THR A 82 17.09 -8.22 21.21
N TYR A 83 18.02 -8.13 20.25
CA TYR A 83 19.45 -8.07 20.57
C TYR A 83 19.84 -6.75 21.24
N ILE A 84 19.20 -5.64 20.85
CA ILE A 84 19.39 -4.34 21.51
C ILE A 84 18.87 -4.40 22.96
N ALA A 85 17.67 -4.95 23.16
CA ALA A 85 17.07 -5.11 24.49
C ALA A 85 17.97 -5.95 25.41
N GLU A 86 18.56 -7.03 24.88
CA GLU A 86 19.51 -7.87 25.61
C GLU A 86 20.84 -7.16 25.91
N GLU A 87 21.42 -6.43 24.95
CA GLU A 87 22.70 -5.72 25.14
C GLU A 87 22.59 -4.62 26.21
N PHE A 88 21.48 -3.88 26.23
CA PHE A 88 21.26 -2.79 27.18
C PHE A 88 20.54 -3.23 28.46
N ASN A 89 20.13 -4.51 28.56
CA ASN A 89 19.37 -5.06 29.68
C ASN A 89 18.09 -4.26 30.00
N VAL A 90 17.33 -3.94 28.96
CA VAL A 90 16.06 -3.19 29.04
C VAL A 90 14.91 -3.99 28.41
N PRO A 91 13.65 -3.74 28.80
CA PRO A 91 12.48 -4.28 28.12
C PRO A 91 12.43 -3.95 26.61
N VAL A 92 11.77 -4.82 25.84
CA VAL A 92 11.53 -4.57 24.40
C VAL A 92 10.64 -3.34 24.19
N SER A 93 9.67 -3.12 25.08
CA SER A 93 8.88 -1.88 25.11
C SER A 93 9.72 -0.62 25.22
N ASP A 94 10.81 -0.63 26.00
CA ASP A 94 11.71 0.51 26.14
C ASP A 94 12.51 0.77 24.86
N VAL A 95 13.00 -0.29 24.19
CA VAL A 95 13.71 -0.15 22.90
C VAL A 95 12.77 0.40 21.82
N THR A 96 11.58 -0.20 21.68
CA THR A 96 10.57 0.24 20.70
C THR A 96 10.05 1.64 21.02
N SER A 97 9.95 2.02 22.30
CA SER A 97 9.59 3.37 22.73
C SER A 97 10.71 4.37 22.47
N ALA A 98 11.97 4.00 22.66
CA ALA A 98 13.12 4.86 22.39
C ALA A 98 13.21 5.19 20.90
N ILE A 99 13.11 4.18 20.02
CA ILE A 99 13.07 4.37 18.56
C ILE A 99 11.93 5.33 18.17
N THR A 100 10.73 5.08 18.69
CA THR A 100 9.57 5.95 18.41
C THR A 100 9.77 7.36 18.96
N THR A 101 10.34 7.51 20.15
CA THR A 101 10.57 8.81 20.78
C THR A 101 11.62 9.62 20.02
N THR A 102 12.70 8.99 19.57
CA THR A 102 13.71 9.62 18.69
C THR A 102 13.09 10.05 17.36
N LEU A 103 12.21 9.23 16.78
CA LEU A 103 11.46 9.61 15.60
C LEU A 103 10.40 10.67 15.89
N THR A 104 9.90 10.81 17.12
CA THR A 104 8.85 11.76 17.52
C THR A 104 9.35 13.21 17.64
N PHE A 105 10.66 13.46 17.55
CA PHE A 105 11.16 14.82 17.32
C PHE A 105 10.53 15.36 16.02
N ILE A 106 9.53 16.24 16.16
CA ILE A 106 8.61 16.65 15.08
C ILE A 106 9.35 17.06 13.81
N GLY A 107 10.51 17.72 13.94
CA GLY A 107 11.35 18.10 12.80
C GLY A 107 11.95 16.89 12.05
N LEU A 108 12.56 15.95 12.77
CA LEU A 108 13.10 14.71 12.19
C LEU A 108 11.98 13.81 11.64
N ARG A 109 10.86 13.68 12.37
CA ARG A 109 9.66 12.96 11.91
C ARG A 109 9.15 13.51 10.59
N ALA A 110 9.03 14.85 10.49
CA ALA A 110 8.49 15.51 9.32
C ALA A 110 9.41 15.34 8.11
N VAL A 111 10.72 15.51 8.29
CA VAL A 111 11.70 15.31 7.21
C VAL A 111 11.69 13.86 6.72
N PHE A 112 11.78 12.90 7.65
CA PHE A 112 11.71 11.47 7.31
C PHE A 112 10.39 11.12 6.63
N GLY A 113 9.28 11.63 7.17
CA GLY A 113 7.94 11.46 6.62
C GLY A 113 7.81 11.99 5.20
N ILE A 114 8.36 13.17 4.90
CA ILE A 114 8.36 13.75 3.55
C ILE A 114 9.21 12.91 2.60
N CYS A 115 10.41 12.49 3.02
CA CYS A 115 11.29 11.67 2.18
C CYS A 115 10.67 10.31 1.84
N MET A 116 10.16 9.60 2.85
CA MET A 116 9.52 8.28 2.69
C MET A 116 8.20 8.37 1.91
N GLY A 117 7.39 9.39 2.14
CA GLY A 117 6.13 9.60 1.41
C GLY A 117 6.35 9.94 -0.05
N GLY A 118 7.44 10.66 -0.34
CA GLY A 118 7.91 10.89 -1.70
C GLY A 118 8.33 9.60 -2.38
N GLU A 119 9.05 8.71 -1.69
CA GLU A 119 9.52 7.45 -2.26
C GLU A 119 8.38 6.50 -2.64
N TRP A 120 7.55 6.10 -1.66
CA TRP A 120 6.48 5.15 -1.94
C TRP A 120 5.41 5.75 -2.84
N GLY A 121 4.98 7.00 -2.56
CA GLY A 121 3.91 7.66 -3.31
C GLY A 121 4.28 7.97 -4.76
N LEU A 122 5.43 8.62 -4.99
CA LEU A 122 5.89 8.92 -6.35
C LEU A 122 6.36 7.65 -7.05
N GLY A 123 7.00 6.71 -6.34
CA GLY A 123 7.41 5.42 -6.90
C GLY A 123 6.22 4.62 -7.42
N ALA A 124 5.15 4.50 -6.62
CA ALA A 124 3.93 3.81 -7.02
C ALA A 124 3.21 4.51 -8.18
N SER A 125 3.05 5.84 -8.12
CA SER A 125 2.43 6.62 -9.21
C SER A 125 3.24 6.49 -10.50
N LEU A 126 4.56 6.69 -10.45
CA LEU A 126 5.46 6.56 -11.60
C LEU A 126 5.44 5.14 -12.20
N ALA A 127 5.47 4.12 -11.35
CA ALA A 127 5.44 2.73 -11.77
C ALA A 127 4.12 2.38 -12.47
N LEU A 128 2.98 2.84 -11.94
CA LEU A 128 1.65 2.44 -12.44
C LEU A 128 1.12 3.33 -13.58
N GLU A 129 1.50 4.61 -13.62
CA GLU A 129 1.07 5.54 -14.68
C GLU A 129 1.63 5.18 -16.05
N THR A 130 2.83 4.59 -16.08
CA THR A 130 3.47 4.19 -17.34
C THR A 130 2.90 2.88 -17.90
N LEU A 131 2.07 2.15 -17.15
CA LEU A 131 1.59 0.82 -17.50
C LEU A 131 0.18 0.84 -18.11
N PRO A 132 -0.12 -0.11 -19.03
CA PRO A 132 -1.45 -0.28 -19.57
C PRO A 132 -2.44 -0.66 -18.46
N ILE A 133 -3.70 -0.24 -18.61
CA ILE A 133 -4.73 -0.31 -17.57
C ILE A 133 -4.91 -1.75 -17.05
N GLU A 134 -4.88 -2.73 -17.95
CA GLU A 134 -5.07 -4.15 -17.68
C GLU A 134 -3.92 -4.74 -16.85
N ALA A 135 -2.73 -4.16 -16.92
CA ALA A 135 -1.55 -4.61 -16.19
C ALA A 135 -1.47 -4.01 -14.78
N ARG A 136 -2.19 -2.92 -14.50
CA ARG A 136 -2.01 -2.13 -13.26
C ARG A 136 -2.23 -2.93 -11.99
N GLY A 137 -3.24 -3.80 -11.92
CA GLY A 137 -3.45 -4.65 -10.75
C GLY A 137 -2.30 -5.62 -10.48
N LEU A 138 -1.83 -6.33 -11.52
CA LEU A 138 -0.71 -7.27 -11.40
C LEU A 138 0.57 -6.54 -10.96
N PHE A 139 0.92 -5.44 -11.64
CA PHE A 139 2.13 -4.69 -11.35
C PHE A 139 2.03 -3.89 -10.05
N SER A 140 0.84 -3.51 -9.61
CA SER A 140 0.60 -3.00 -8.24
C SER A 140 0.96 -4.04 -7.20
N GLY A 141 0.52 -5.30 -7.41
CA GLY A 141 0.92 -6.43 -6.60
C GLY A 141 2.44 -6.63 -6.59
N ILE A 142 3.06 -6.74 -7.77
CA ILE A 142 4.51 -6.93 -7.88
C ILE A 142 5.27 -5.77 -7.22
N PHE A 143 4.87 -4.51 -7.46
CA PHE A 143 5.51 -3.33 -6.89
C PHE A 143 5.49 -3.41 -5.36
N GLN A 144 4.33 -3.70 -4.78
CA GLN A 144 4.16 -3.75 -3.34
C GLN A 144 5.01 -4.85 -2.68
N GLU A 145 5.19 -5.99 -3.35
CA GLU A 145 6.01 -7.10 -2.86
C GLU A 145 7.52 -6.84 -2.88
N GLY A 146 7.96 -5.67 -3.38
CA GLY A 146 9.29 -5.15 -3.06
C GLY A 146 9.51 -5.10 -1.55
N TYR A 147 8.47 -4.79 -0.77
CA TYR A 147 8.49 -4.80 0.69
C TYR A 147 8.87 -6.17 1.28
N ALA A 148 8.19 -7.24 0.85
CA ALA A 148 8.45 -8.60 1.34
C ALA A 148 9.81 -9.12 0.86
N CYS A 149 10.24 -8.76 -0.35
CA CYS A 149 11.60 -9.05 -0.83
C CYS A 149 12.67 -8.36 0.01
N GLY A 150 12.44 -7.10 0.41
CA GLY A 150 13.32 -6.34 1.30
C GLY A 150 13.41 -6.97 2.68
N TYR A 151 12.26 -7.39 3.24
CA TYR A 151 12.23 -8.12 4.51
C TYR A 151 12.98 -9.45 4.42
N LEU A 152 12.75 -10.22 3.35
CA LEU A 152 13.42 -11.50 3.16
C LEU A 152 14.94 -11.31 3.10
N LEU A 153 15.41 -10.28 2.38
CA LEU A 153 16.82 -9.92 2.32
C LEU A 153 17.37 -9.53 3.70
N ALA A 154 16.65 -8.69 4.47
CA ALA A 154 17.04 -8.30 5.82
C ALA A 154 17.13 -9.49 6.77
N THR A 155 16.15 -10.40 6.68
CA THR A 155 16.09 -11.63 7.47
C THR A 155 17.28 -12.53 7.20
N LEU A 156 17.64 -12.74 5.94
CA LEU A 156 18.77 -13.60 5.55
C LEU A 156 20.12 -12.98 5.96
N ILE A 157 20.29 -11.67 5.78
CA ILE A 157 21.51 -10.98 6.20
C ILE A 157 21.64 -10.98 7.73
N ASN A 158 20.55 -10.71 8.45
CA ASN A 158 20.52 -10.78 9.92
C ASN A 158 20.93 -12.18 10.40
N TYR A 159 20.31 -13.24 9.86
CA TYR A 159 20.69 -14.61 10.18
C TYR A 159 22.18 -14.90 9.90
N ALA A 160 22.72 -14.43 8.77
CA ALA A 160 24.12 -14.62 8.41
C ALA A 160 25.12 -13.87 9.32
N ILE A 161 24.69 -12.77 9.94
CA ILE A 161 25.47 -12.01 10.94
C ILE A 161 25.41 -12.72 12.29
N GLN A 162 24.20 -13.04 12.76
CA GLN A 162 23.98 -13.58 14.10
C GLN A 162 24.51 -15.01 14.25
N SER A 163 24.34 -15.86 13.23
CA SER A 163 24.89 -17.24 13.22
C SER A 163 26.42 -17.29 13.33
N ARG A 164 27.11 -16.18 13.03
CA ARG A 164 28.57 -16.02 13.17
C ARG A 164 28.97 -15.27 14.44
N GLY A 165 28.04 -14.94 15.32
CA GLY A 165 28.28 -14.14 16.53
C GLY A 165 28.56 -12.66 16.24
N GLY A 166 28.13 -12.14 15.09
CA GLY A 166 28.28 -10.72 14.74
C GLY A 166 27.37 -9.81 15.58
N SER A 167 27.71 -8.52 15.63
CA SER A 167 26.87 -7.51 16.29
C SER A 167 25.74 -7.04 15.37
N TRP A 168 24.57 -6.77 15.95
CA TRP A 168 23.42 -6.17 15.27
C TRP A 168 23.75 -4.87 14.53
N ARG A 169 24.80 -4.14 14.96
CA ARG A 169 25.29 -2.92 14.31
C ARG A 169 25.69 -3.13 12.85
N ILE A 170 26.17 -4.33 12.49
CA ILE A 170 26.57 -4.66 11.11
C ILE A 170 25.37 -4.55 10.16
N LEU A 171 24.18 -4.94 10.61
CA LEU A 171 22.97 -4.86 9.80
C LEU A 171 22.64 -3.41 9.41
N PHE A 172 22.80 -2.46 10.34
CA PHE A 172 22.63 -1.04 10.08
C PHE A 172 23.67 -0.46 9.11
N TRP A 173 24.93 -0.91 9.17
CA TRP A 173 25.94 -0.52 8.19
C TRP A 173 25.63 -1.01 6.78
N VAL A 174 25.08 -2.23 6.66
CA VAL A 174 24.60 -2.76 5.37
C VAL A 174 23.38 -1.97 4.88
N GLY A 175 22.45 -1.63 5.76
CA GLY A 175 21.30 -0.77 5.45
C GLY A 175 21.71 0.59 4.91
N ALA A 176 22.69 1.24 5.56
CA ALA A 176 23.25 2.51 5.09
C ALA A 176 23.86 2.41 3.68
N ALA A 177 24.53 1.29 3.34
CA ALA A 177 25.06 1.06 2.00
C ALA A 177 23.93 0.88 0.96
N PHE A 178 22.84 0.21 1.32
CA PHE A 178 21.67 0.07 0.46
C PHE A 178 20.89 1.38 0.27
N ALA A 179 20.79 2.21 1.29
CA ALA A 179 20.22 3.55 1.16
C ALA A 179 21.01 4.40 0.14
N LEU A 180 22.35 4.34 0.17
CA LEU A 180 23.20 4.99 -0.85
C LEU A 180 22.98 4.41 -2.25
N LEU A 181 22.84 3.08 -2.36
CA LEU A 181 22.53 2.43 -3.63
C LEU A 181 21.18 2.89 -4.20
N ALA A 182 20.15 3.04 -3.36
CA ALA A 182 18.84 3.54 -3.77
C ALA A 182 18.93 4.96 -4.35
N VAL A 183 19.73 5.85 -3.75
CA VAL A 183 20.01 7.19 -4.28
C VAL A 183 20.67 7.10 -5.65
N VAL A 184 21.63 6.19 -5.82
CA VAL A 184 22.33 5.99 -7.09
C VAL A 184 21.39 5.50 -8.19
N ILE A 185 20.50 4.55 -7.88
CA ILE A 185 19.47 4.04 -8.82
C ILE A 185 18.59 5.18 -9.34
N ARG A 186 18.25 6.16 -8.49
CA ARG A 186 17.37 7.29 -8.88
C ARG A 186 17.96 8.17 -9.97
N PHE A 187 19.28 8.23 -10.15
CA PHE A 187 19.88 9.03 -11.22
C PHE A 187 19.55 8.53 -12.64
N TRP A 188 19.12 7.28 -12.79
CA TRP A 188 18.77 6.69 -14.09
C TRP A 188 17.26 6.58 -14.34
N VAL A 189 16.43 7.07 -13.43
CA VAL A 189 14.97 6.98 -13.56
C VAL A 189 14.42 8.19 -14.34
N PRO A 190 13.81 7.99 -15.52
CA PRO A 190 13.21 9.08 -16.27
C PRO A 190 11.89 9.54 -15.61
N GLU A 191 11.64 10.85 -15.59
CA GLU A 191 10.34 11.42 -15.17
C GLU A 191 9.18 10.92 -16.07
N SER A 192 7.97 10.73 -15.50
CA SER A 192 6.77 10.31 -16.23
C SER A 192 6.33 11.35 -17.26
N GLU A 193 5.71 10.90 -18.35
CA GLU A 193 5.19 11.80 -19.40
C GLU A 193 4.05 12.68 -18.86
N ALA A 194 3.13 12.11 -18.09
CA ALA A 194 2.07 12.86 -17.42
C ALA A 194 2.61 13.98 -16.51
N PHE A 195 3.70 13.74 -15.77
CA PHE A 195 4.34 14.77 -14.96
C PHE A 195 4.99 15.86 -15.82
N LYS A 196 5.65 15.50 -16.92
CA LYS A 196 6.25 16.46 -17.85
C LYS A 196 5.20 17.36 -18.50
N GLU A 197 4.09 16.78 -18.94
CA GLU A 197 2.92 17.48 -19.50
C GLU A 197 2.36 18.48 -18.48
N THR A 198 2.09 18.02 -17.25
CA THR A 198 1.58 18.86 -16.15
C THR A 198 2.54 19.99 -15.80
N LYS A 199 3.85 19.72 -15.79
CA LYS A 199 4.90 20.72 -15.50
C LYS A 199 5.01 21.78 -16.60
N LYS A 200 4.90 21.38 -17.87
CA LYS A 200 4.87 22.29 -19.02
C LYS A 200 3.64 23.19 -18.96
N ALA A 201 2.45 22.61 -18.78
CA ALA A 201 1.21 23.36 -18.68
C ALA A 201 1.20 24.34 -17.50
N ARG A 202 1.71 23.93 -16.33
CA ARG A 202 1.83 24.82 -15.16
C ARG A 202 2.76 26.00 -15.43
N LYS A 203 3.85 25.77 -16.17
CA LYS A 203 4.80 26.82 -16.57
C LYS A 203 4.16 27.80 -17.57
N MET A 204 3.39 27.29 -18.53
CA MET A 204 2.65 28.11 -19.51
C MET A 204 1.57 28.98 -18.82
N LEU A 205 0.82 28.40 -17.88
CA LEU A 205 -0.27 29.08 -17.17
C LEU A 205 0.19 29.92 -15.96
N ASN A 206 1.50 30.01 -15.69
CA ASN A 206 2.11 30.69 -14.54
C ASN A 206 1.42 30.36 -13.18
N ARG A 207 0.98 29.11 -13.01
CA ARG A 207 0.25 28.67 -11.80
C ARG A 207 1.21 28.17 -10.72
N SER A 208 0.85 28.43 -9.46
CA SER A 208 1.62 27.98 -8.30
C SER A 208 1.18 26.59 -7.84
N VAL A 209 2.15 25.67 -7.73
CA VAL A 209 1.97 24.30 -7.19
C VAL A 209 1.26 24.31 -5.83
N TRP A 210 1.59 25.30 -4.99
CA TRP A 210 1.08 25.43 -3.63
C TRP A 210 -0.40 25.85 -3.59
N LYS A 211 -0.80 26.79 -4.46
CA LYS A 211 -2.21 27.22 -4.56
C LYS A 211 -3.09 26.11 -5.13
N GLU A 212 -2.59 25.41 -6.14
CA GLU A 212 -3.23 24.23 -6.73
C GLU A 212 -3.42 23.13 -5.67
N GLY A 213 -2.36 22.78 -4.94
CA GLY A 213 -2.40 21.78 -3.86
C GLY A 213 -3.40 22.13 -2.76
N TYR A 214 -3.38 23.37 -2.28
CA TYR A 214 -4.32 23.84 -1.28
C TYR A 214 -5.78 23.74 -1.76
N LEU A 215 -6.05 24.16 -2.99
CA LEU A 215 -7.40 24.12 -3.56
C LEU A 215 -7.90 22.69 -3.76
N ALA A 216 -7.03 21.78 -4.19
CA ALA A 216 -7.37 20.37 -4.38
C ALA A 216 -7.64 19.66 -3.06
N VAL A 217 -6.83 19.92 -2.04
CA VAL A 217 -7.12 19.43 -0.68
C VAL A 217 -8.46 19.99 -0.21
N LYS A 218 -8.73 21.29 -0.38
CA LYS A 218 -10.01 21.90 0.01
C LYS A 218 -11.21 21.32 -0.76
N LYS A 219 -11.05 21.02 -2.06
CA LYS A 219 -12.11 20.44 -2.91
C LYS A 219 -12.36 18.96 -2.61
N HIS A 220 -11.30 18.20 -2.28
CA HIS A 220 -11.34 16.75 -2.12
C HIS A 220 -11.03 16.28 -0.68
N TRP A 221 -11.20 17.14 0.33
CA TRP A 221 -10.78 16.85 1.71
C TRP A 221 -11.43 15.59 2.31
N LEU A 222 -12.70 15.32 2.00
CA LEU A 222 -13.37 14.08 2.43
C LEU A 222 -12.73 12.83 1.80
N ARG A 223 -12.30 12.93 0.54
CA ARG A 223 -11.61 11.84 -0.16
C ARG A 223 -10.23 11.62 0.44
N LEU A 224 -9.51 12.70 0.77
CA LEU A 224 -8.23 12.61 1.47
C LEU A 224 -8.37 11.96 2.86
N ILE A 225 -9.38 12.36 3.65
CA ILE A 225 -9.64 11.74 4.95
C ILE A 225 -9.89 10.24 4.79
N TYR A 226 -10.71 9.86 3.81
CA TYR A 226 -10.95 8.45 3.50
C TYR A 226 -9.65 7.71 3.16
N MET A 227 -8.81 8.27 2.28
CA MET A 227 -7.52 7.68 1.91
C MET A 227 -6.59 7.53 3.11
N VAL A 228 -6.55 8.52 4.01
CA VAL A 228 -5.74 8.48 5.23
C VAL A 228 -6.22 7.38 6.17
N ILE A 229 -7.54 7.26 6.40
CA ILE A 229 -8.11 6.21 7.26
C ILE A 229 -7.85 4.83 6.64
N PHE A 230 -8.07 4.69 5.34
CA PHE A 230 -7.80 3.47 4.59
C PHE A 230 -6.33 3.05 4.71
N ALA A 231 -5.40 3.99 4.46
CA ALA A 231 -3.99 3.75 4.63
C ALA A 231 -3.62 3.43 6.09
N ALA A 232 -4.21 4.10 7.08
CA ALA A 232 -3.96 3.84 8.50
C ALA A 232 -4.31 2.40 8.87
N PHE A 233 -5.50 1.91 8.48
CA PHE A 233 -5.91 0.53 8.74
C PHE A 233 -5.03 -0.49 8.02
N PHE A 234 -4.61 -0.22 6.78
CA PHE A 234 -3.68 -1.08 6.08
C PHE A 234 -2.29 -1.11 6.71
N ASN A 235 -1.80 0.03 7.20
CA ASN A 235 -0.54 0.06 7.96
C ASN A 235 -0.68 -0.70 9.28
N PHE A 236 -1.78 -0.52 10.03
CA PHE A 236 -2.06 -1.36 11.20
C PHE A 236 -2.13 -2.85 10.87
N PHE A 237 -2.64 -3.20 9.68
CA PHE A 237 -2.79 -4.59 9.24
C PHE A 237 -1.46 -5.29 9.01
N SER A 238 -0.47 -4.58 8.45
CA SER A 238 0.88 -5.14 8.26
C SER A 238 1.76 -5.02 9.50
N HIS A 239 1.81 -3.86 10.14
CA HIS A 239 2.67 -3.67 11.31
C HIS A 239 2.23 -4.53 12.50
N GLY A 240 0.92 -4.66 12.74
CA GLY A 240 0.41 -5.53 13.82
C GLY A 240 0.63 -7.03 13.58
N SER A 241 0.74 -7.45 12.32
CA SER A 241 0.97 -8.86 11.98
C SER A 241 2.45 -9.25 11.88
N GLN A 242 3.38 -8.29 11.72
CA GLN A 242 4.76 -8.59 11.35
C GLN A 242 5.82 -8.07 12.30
N ASP A 243 5.65 -6.86 12.86
CA ASP A 243 6.75 -6.15 13.53
C ASP A 243 7.22 -6.90 14.80
N LEU A 244 6.27 -7.33 15.64
CA LEU A 244 6.55 -8.08 16.86
C LEU A 244 6.54 -9.59 16.67
N TYR A 245 6.21 -10.10 15.48
CA TYR A 245 6.11 -11.54 15.28
C TYR A 245 7.42 -12.30 15.57
N PRO A 246 8.60 -11.81 15.13
CA PRO A 246 9.89 -12.42 15.52
C PRO A 246 10.11 -12.40 17.04
N THR A 247 9.78 -11.30 17.71
CA THR A 247 9.85 -11.16 19.17
C THR A 247 8.91 -12.14 19.86
N PHE A 248 7.69 -12.33 19.36
CA PHE A 248 6.73 -13.32 19.85
C PHE A 248 7.30 -14.75 19.77
N LEU A 249 7.86 -15.13 18.63
CA LEU A 249 8.47 -16.47 18.44
C LEU A 249 9.63 -16.71 19.42
N MET A 250 10.47 -15.71 19.66
CA MET A 250 11.63 -15.83 20.55
C MET A 250 11.26 -15.70 22.04
N ASN A 251 10.63 -14.59 22.43
CA ASN A 251 10.45 -14.23 23.84
C ASN A 251 9.28 -14.96 24.50
N GLN A 252 8.21 -15.24 23.75
CA GLN A 252 7.04 -15.94 24.29
C GLN A 252 7.08 -17.44 24.07
N LEU A 253 7.43 -17.88 22.85
CA LEU A 253 7.44 -19.31 22.49
C LEU A 253 8.79 -19.98 22.71
N GLY A 254 9.87 -19.22 22.89
CA GLY A 254 11.20 -19.77 23.15
C GLY A 254 11.83 -20.47 21.95
N TYR A 255 11.40 -20.15 20.71
CA TYR A 255 11.96 -20.74 19.51
C TYR A 255 13.37 -20.24 19.23
N THR A 256 14.16 -21.11 18.59
CA THR A 256 15.52 -20.81 18.16
C THR A 256 15.57 -19.75 17.06
N GLU A 257 16.75 -19.16 16.88
CA GLU A 257 16.99 -18.20 15.80
C GLU A 257 16.76 -18.80 14.40
N THR A 258 17.11 -20.08 14.21
CA THR A 258 16.85 -20.80 12.96
C THR A 258 15.34 -20.95 12.72
N GLU A 259 14.58 -21.34 13.75
CA GLU A 259 13.12 -21.49 13.66
C GLU A 259 12.41 -20.17 13.37
N LYS A 260 12.81 -19.08 14.05
CA LYS A 260 12.38 -17.71 13.75
C LYS A 260 12.63 -17.37 12.27
N THR A 261 13.86 -17.56 11.81
CA THR A 261 14.29 -17.22 10.44
C THR A 261 13.50 -18.02 9.40
N VAL A 262 13.35 -19.34 9.58
CA VAL A 262 12.55 -20.19 8.68
C VAL A 262 11.09 -19.72 8.64
N THR A 263 10.52 -19.38 9.80
CA THR A 263 9.15 -18.85 9.88
C THR A 263 9.03 -17.51 9.14
N SER A 264 10.04 -16.64 9.27
CA SER A 264 10.13 -15.39 8.52
C SER A 264 10.22 -15.57 7.02
N VAL A 265 11.00 -16.54 6.55
CA VAL A 265 11.04 -16.88 5.13
C VAL A 265 9.67 -17.37 4.65
N ILE A 266 9.04 -18.27 5.40
CA ILE A 266 7.74 -18.87 5.03
C ILE A 266 6.66 -17.81 4.88
N TYR A 267 6.51 -16.90 5.86
CA TYR A 267 5.46 -15.90 5.75
C TYR A 267 5.76 -14.84 4.69
N ASN A 268 7.03 -14.53 4.40
CA ASN A 268 7.40 -13.64 3.29
C ASN A 268 7.09 -14.27 1.92
N ILE A 269 7.22 -15.60 1.78
CA ILE A 269 6.73 -16.29 0.59
C ILE A 269 5.21 -16.17 0.50
N GLY A 270 4.50 -16.35 1.61
CA GLY A 270 3.05 -16.14 1.68
C GLY A 270 2.66 -14.74 1.22
N ALA A 271 3.36 -13.72 1.74
CA ALA A 271 3.20 -12.33 1.35
C ALA A 271 3.33 -12.11 -0.17
N ILE A 272 4.45 -12.54 -0.76
CA ILE A 272 4.74 -12.36 -2.18
C ILE A 272 3.67 -13.01 -3.07
N VAL A 273 3.30 -14.26 -2.75
CA VAL A 273 2.29 -14.99 -3.51
C VAL A 273 0.93 -14.31 -3.37
N GLY A 274 0.57 -13.87 -2.16
CA GLY A 274 -0.67 -13.19 -1.87
C GLY A 274 -0.81 -11.86 -2.62
N GLY A 275 0.18 -10.97 -2.48
CA GLY A 275 0.16 -9.65 -3.11
C GLY A 275 0.08 -9.70 -4.63
N ILE A 276 0.82 -10.60 -5.27
CA ILE A 276 0.77 -10.80 -6.72
C ILE A 276 -0.60 -11.36 -7.14
N LEU A 277 -1.09 -12.39 -6.45
CA LEU A 277 -2.35 -13.04 -6.79
C LEU A 277 -3.54 -12.09 -6.67
N PHE A 278 -3.68 -11.43 -5.52
CA PHE A 278 -4.80 -10.54 -5.24
C PHE A 278 -4.68 -9.19 -5.96
N GLY A 279 -3.45 -8.71 -6.19
CA GLY A 279 -3.19 -7.61 -7.12
C GLY A 279 -3.76 -7.92 -8.51
N TYR A 280 -3.44 -9.10 -9.06
CA TYR A 280 -4.00 -9.55 -10.34
C TYR A 280 -5.52 -9.75 -10.31
N LEU A 281 -6.05 -10.45 -9.29
CA LEU A 281 -7.49 -10.72 -9.14
C LEU A 281 -8.32 -9.44 -9.01
N SER A 282 -7.75 -8.38 -8.44
CA SER A 282 -8.45 -7.12 -8.24
C SER A 282 -8.82 -6.41 -9.54
N ASN A 283 -8.16 -6.74 -10.66
CA ASN A 283 -8.55 -6.23 -11.98
C ASN A 283 -9.91 -6.78 -12.45
N TYR A 284 -10.30 -7.96 -11.95
CA TYR A 284 -11.50 -8.69 -12.38
C TYR A 284 -12.63 -8.59 -11.37
N LEU A 285 -12.31 -8.66 -10.09
CA LEU A 285 -13.27 -8.74 -9.00
C LEU A 285 -13.58 -7.37 -8.36
N GLY A 286 -12.85 -6.33 -8.76
CA GLY A 286 -12.84 -5.02 -8.09
C GLY A 286 -11.83 -4.95 -6.95
N ARG A 287 -11.32 -3.75 -6.69
CA ARG A 287 -10.32 -3.44 -5.66
C ARG A 287 -10.89 -3.72 -4.27
N ARG A 288 -12.03 -3.10 -3.93
CA ARG A 288 -12.65 -3.24 -2.61
C ARG A 288 -13.06 -4.67 -2.26
N PHE A 289 -13.64 -5.40 -3.22
CA PHE A 289 -14.09 -6.77 -2.96
C PHE A 289 -12.91 -7.69 -2.63
N VAL A 290 -11.78 -7.51 -3.32
CA VAL A 290 -10.54 -8.23 -2.99
C VAL A 290 -10.03 -7.86 -1.59
N VAL A 291 -10.09 -6.58 -1.20
CA VAL A 291 -9.73 -6.20 0.18
C VAL A 291 -10.65 -6.87 1.21
N VAL A 292 -11.94 -7.01 0.95
CA VAL A 292 -12.87 -7.75 1.84
C VAL A 292 -12.48 -9.22 1.95
N ILE A 293 -12.18 -9.89 0.84
CA ILE A 293 -11.70 -11.29 0.84
C ILE A 293 -10.44 -11.41 1.70
N CYS A 294 -9.49 -10.48 1.53
CA CYS A 294 -8.25 -10.46 2.29
C CYS A 294 -8.49 -10.24 3.79
N ALA A 295 -9.33 -9.28 4.17
CA ALA A 295 -9.64 -9.01 5.58
C ALA A 295 -10.35 -10.21 6.26
N ILE A 296 -11.31 -10.85 5.57
CA ILE A 296 -11.99 -12.04 6.09
C ILE A 296 -11.03 -13.24 6.16
N GLY A 297 -10.21 -13.43 5.13
CA GLY A 297 -9.21 -14.49 5.07
C GLY A 297 -8.20 -14.37 6.21
N ALA A 298 -7.60 -13.19 6.40
CA ALA A 298 -6.71 -12.92 7.52
C ALA A 298 -7.40 -13.16 8.87
N GLY A 299 -8.63 -12.66 9.03
CA GLY A 299 -9.44 -12.87 10.22
C GLY A 299 -9.67 -14.35 10.57
N ALA A 300 -9.92 -15.19 9.56
CA ALA A 300 -10.11 -16.63 9.74
C ALA A 300 -8.84 -17.36 10.21
N PHE A 301 -7.65 -16.86 9.84
CA PHE A 301 -6.37 -17.46 10.18
C PHE A 301 -5.70 -16.89 11.44
N ILE A 302 -6.27 -15.85 12.09
CA ILE A 302 -5.74 -15.28 13.35
C ILE A 302 -5.47 -16.37 14.39
N ALA A 303 -6.44 -17.28 14.59
CA ALA A 303 -6.32 -18.31 15.63
C ALA A 303 -5.14 -19.25 15.37
N LEU A 304 -4.94 -19.65 14.11
CA LEU A 304 -3.85 -20.54 13.72
C LEU A 304 -2.49 -19.84 13.76
N TRP A 305 -2.46 -18.56 13.37
CA TRP A 305 -1.27 -17.71 13.36
C TRP A 305 -0.72 -17.38 14.75
N ALA A 306 -1.60 -17.15 15.73
CA ALA A 306 -1.23 -16.77 17.10
C ALA A 306 -1.18 -17.95 18.08
N PHE A 307 -2.02 -18.97 17.90
CA PHE A 307 -2.21 -20.08 18.86
C PHE A 307 -1.98 -21.47 18.26
N GLY A 308 -1.25 -21.57 17.14
CA GLY A 308 -0.92 -22.87 16.55
C GLY A 308 -0.21 -23.81 17.55
N PRO A 309 -0.65 -25.09 17.67
CA PRO A 309 -0.13 -26.02 18.68
C PRO A 309 1.30 -26.52 18.41
N SER A 310 1.80 -26.30 17.20
CA SER A 310 3.13 -26.71 16.74
C SER A 310 3.78 -25.61 15.90
N ILE A 311 5.10 -25.67 15.76
CA ILE A 311 5.81 -24.73 14.88
C ILE A 311 5.33 -24.83 13.42
N ALA A 312 5.04 -26.03 12.92
CA ALA A 312 4.54 -26.22 11.56
C ALA A 312 3.17 -25.57 11.36
N SER A 313 2.28 -25.70 12.34
CA SER A 313 0.97 -25.02 12.30
C SER A 313 1.10 -23.50 12.40
N LEU A 314 2.02 -23.00 13.21
CA LEU A 314 2.29 -21.56 13.30
C LEU A 314 2.84 -21.05 11.98
N GLN A 315 3.84 -21.71 11.40
CA GLN A 315 4.41 -21.37 10.09
C GLN A 315 3.37 -21.32 8.97
N PHE A 316 2.48 -22.32 8.91
CA PHE A 316 1.36 -22.30 7.96
C PHE A 316 0.36 -21.17 8.27
N GLY A 317 0.08 -20.91 9.55
CA GLY A 317 -0.71 -19.77 10.00
C GLY A 317 -0.09 -18.42 9.59
N SER A 318 1.22 -18.25 9.75
CA SER A 318 1.97 -17.06 9.33
C SER A 318 1.93 -16.90 7.82
N PHE A 319 2.12 -17.99 7.07
CA PHE A 319 1.98 -17.98 5.62
C PHE A 319 0.61 -17.46 5.20
N MET A 320 -0.47 -18.05 5.74
CA MET A 320 -1.84 -17.70 5.38
C MET A 320 -2.19 -16.27 5.81
N MET A 321 -1.80 -15.88 7.03
CA MET A 321 -1.98 -14.51 7.52
C MET A 321 -1.34 -13.51 6.57
N GLN A 322 -0.07 -13.72 6.21
CA GLN A 322 0.67 -12.81 5.34
C GLN A 322 0.21 -12.84 3.89
N PHE A 323 -0.23 -14.00 3.40
CA PHE A 323 -0.86 -14.15 2.10
C PHE A 323 -2.09 -13.25 1.95
N PHE A 324 -2.93 -13.14 2.98
CA PHE A 324 -4.08 -12.25 2.94
C PHE A 324 -3.73 -10.80 3.26
N VAL A 325 -2.86 -10.54 4.26
CA VAL A 325 -2.44 -9.19 4.63
C VAL A 325 -1.79 -8.48 3.44
N GLN A 326 -0.79 -9.11 2.83
CA GLN A 326 -0.08 -8.55 1.69
C GLN A 326 -0.87 -8.70 0.40
N GLY A 327 -1.76 -9.70 0.31
CA GLY A 327 -2.80 -9.77 -0.71
C GLY A 327 -3.64 -8.49 -0.81
N GLY A 328 -4.07 -7.95 0.35
CA GLY A 328 -4.78 -6.68 0.40
C GLY A 328 -3.88 -5.52 -0.03
N TRP A 329 -2.63 -5.49 0.44
CA TRP A 329 -1.65 -4.45 0.08
C TRP A 329 -1.31 -4.44 -1.42
N GLY A 330 -1.32 -5.58 -2.10
CA GLY A 330 -1.11 -5.65 -3.55
C GLY A 330 -2.13 -4.83 -4.36
N VAL A 331 -3.29 -4.53 -3.76
CA VAL A 331 -4.35 -3.69 -4.35
C VAL A 331 -4.17 -2.20 -4.03
N VAL A 332 -3.52 -1.86 -2.92
CA VAL A 332 -3.48 -0.50 -2.36
C VAL A 332 -2.82 0.53 -3.29
N PRO A 333 -1.65 0.27 -3.90
CA PRO A 333 -1.03 1.23 -4.82
C PRO A 333 -1.95 1.60 -5.99
N ALA A 334 -2.57 0.60 -6.64
CA ALA A 334 -3.53 0.84 -7.71
C ALA A 334 -4.75 1.62 -7.20
N TYR A 335 -5.35 1.18 -6.09
CA TYR A 335 -6.57 1.80 -5.55
C TYR A 335 -6.36 3.27 -5.16
N LEU A 336 -5.28 3.59 -4.45
CA LEU A 336 -4.98 4.98 -4.06
C LEU A 336 -4.68 5.88 -5.26
N ASN A 337 -4.03 5.35 -6.31
CA ASN A 337 -3.79 6.10 -7.55
C ASN A 337 -5.09 6.33 -8.34
N GLU A 338 -5.96 5.32 -8.43
CA GLU A 338 -7.24 5.38 -9.14
C GLU A 338 -8.20 6.41 -8.52
N ILE A 339 -8.31 6.44 -7.19
CA ILE A 339 -9.15 7.42 -6.49
C ILE A 339 -8.51 8.82 -6.45
N SER A 340 -7.22 8.96 -6.75
CA SER A 340 -6.57 10.27 -6.70
C SER A 340 -6.96 11.17 -7.88
N PRO A 341 -7.31 12.45 -7.62
CA PRO A 341 -7.54 13.46 -8.66
C PRO A 341 -6.35 13.59 -9.63
N PRO A 342 -6.58 13.74 -10.95
CA PRO A 342 -5.53 13.77 -11.98
C PRO A 342 -4.35 14.70 -11.67
N GLY A 343 -4.63 15.96 -11.31
CA GLY A 343 -3.58 16.96 -11.05
C GLY A 343 -2.72 16.70 -9.81
N PHE A 344 -3.07 15.72 -8.97
CA PHE A 344 -2.42 15.46 -7.67
C PHE A 344 -2.14 13.99 -7.40
N ARG A 345 -2.20 13.12 -8.43
CA ARG A 345 -1.91 11.68 -8.29
C ARG A 345 -0.49 11.39 -7.81
N GLY A 346 0.47 12.24 -8.13
CA GLY A 346 1.83 12.12 -7.57
C GLY A 346 1.97 12.49 -6.08
N LEU A 347 1.01 13.24 -5.50
CA LEU A 347 1.12 13.75 -4.12
C LEU A 347 0.16 13.07 -3.15
N LEU A 348 -1.11 12.92 -3.52
CA LEU A 348 -2.18 12.50 -2.60
C LEU A 348 -2.01 11.07 -2.08
N PRO A 349 -1.63 10.05 -2.88
CA PRO A 349 -1.36 8.70 -2.37
C PRO A 349 -0.24 8.69 -1.33
N GLY A 350 0.88 9.36 -1.61
CA GLY A 350 2.02 9.45 -0.69
C GLY A 350 1.68 10.19 0.59
N LEU A 351 0.96 11.30 0.49
CA LEU A 351 0.48 12.05 1.65
C LEU A 351 -0.48 11.20 2.52
N ALA A 352 -1.44 10.53 1.89
CA ALA A 352 -2.38 9.67 2.59
C ALA A 352 -1.67 8.50 3.28
N TYR A 353 -0.71 7.87 2.60
CA TYR A 353 0.10 6.79 3.14
C TYR A 353 0.86 7.24 4.38
N GLN A 354 1.52 8.40 4.34
CA GLN A 354 2.32 8.87 5.48
C GLN A 354 1.51 9.36 6.67
N LEU A 355 0.37 10.03 6.41
CA LEU A 355 -0.57 10.36 7.48
C LEU A 355 -1.18 9.10 8.08
N GLY A 356 -1.45 8.08 7.26
CA GLY A 356 -1.86 6.76 7.73
C GLY A 356 -0.80 6.09 8.60
N ASN A 357 0.46 6.10 8.14
CA ASN A 357 1.60 5.56 8.86
C ASN A 357 1.86 6.31 10.19
N LEU A 358 1.61 7.63 10.22
CA LEU A 358 1.66 8.42 11.45
C LEU A 358 0.62 7.94 12.48
N ILE A 359 -0.60 7.63 12.03
CA ILE A 359 -1.67 7.11 12.90
C ILE A 359 -1.32 5.71 13.43
N SER A 360 -0.72 4.86 12.59
CA SER A 360 -0.35 3.49 12.96
C SER A 360 1.02 3.34 13.63
N ALA A 361 1.76 4.43 13.80
CA ALA A 361 3.14 4.41 14.31
C ALA A 361 3.26 3.79 15.71
N ALA A 362 2.20 3.83 16.51
CA ALA A 362 2.17 3.27 17.85
C ALA A 362 1.75 1.79 17.91
N SER A 363 1.52 1.13 16.77
CA SER A 363 1.01 -0.27 16.70
C SER A 363 1.85 -1.24 17.51
N SER A 364 3.14 -1.36 17.18
CA SER A 364 4.10 -2.19 17.90
C SER A 364 4.19 -1.84 19.39
N GLN A 365 4.16 -0.56 19.77
CA GLN A 365 4.22 -0.16 21.19
C GLN A 365 2.95 -0.55 21.94
N ILE A 366 1.77 -0.41 21.32
CA ILE A 366 0.50 -0.83 21.90
C ILE A 366 0.53 -2.34 22.17
N GLU A 367 0.96 -3.13 21.19
CA GLU A 367 1.04 -4.58 21.32
C GLU A 367 2.08 -5.02 22.36
N ALA A 368 3.26 -4.40 22.36
CA ALA A 368 4.30 -4.71 23.33
C ALA A 368 3.86 -4.35 24.76
N SER A 369 3.33 -3.14 24.95
CA SER A 369 2.93 -2.64 26.27
C SER A 369 1.78 -3.44 26.86
N ILE A 370 0.77 -3.78 26.05
CA ILE A 370 -0.37 -4.58 26.53
C ILE A 370 0.09 -6.02 26.81
N GLY A 371 0.93 -6.60 25.96
CA GLY A 371 1.47 -7.95 26.16
C GLY A 371 2.30 -8.07 27.44
N GLU A 372 3.10 -7.06 27.75
CA GLU A 372 3.92 -7.00 28.97
C GLU A 372 3.08 -6.69 30.22
N ARG A 373 1.99 -5.91 30.08
CA ARG A 373 1.06 -5.60 31.19
C ARG A 373 0.23 -6.81 31.62
N TYR A 374 -0.07 -7.71 30.69
CA TYR A 374 -0.87 -8.92 30.93
C TYR A 374 -0.07 -10.18 30.59
N PRO A 375 0.97 -10.52 31.39
CA PRO A 375 1.82 -11.68 31.14
C PRO A 375 1.07 -13.01 31.29
N LEU A 376 1.64 -14.07 30.73
CA LEU A 376 1.08 -15.42 30.81
C LEU A 376 1.00 -15.93 32.25
N GLN A 377 -0.11 -16.60 32.56
CA GLN A 377 -0.38 -17.22 33.85
C GLN A 377 -0.42 -18.74 33.72
N ASN A 378 0.06 -19.44 34.73
CA ASN A 378 -0.13 -20.87 34.93
C ASN A 378 -1.59 -21.16 35.35
N PRO A 379 -2.07 -22.41 35.25
CA PRO A 379 -3.43 -22.79 35.66
C PRO A 379 -3.76 -22.49 37.14
N ASP A 380 -2.75 -22.32 37.97
CA ASP A 380 -2.86 -21.96 39.40
C ASP A 380 -2.91 -20.44 39.65
N GLY A 381 -2.85 -19.62 38.60
CA GLY A 381 -2.84 -18.15 38.67
C GLY A 381 -1.46 -17.54 38.91
N SER A 382 -0.40 -18.34 39.07
CA SER A 382 0.98 -17.84 39.17
C SER A 382 1.51 -17.36 37.81
N LEU A 383 2.47 -16.44 37.81
CA LEU A 383 3.07 -15.95 36.56
C LEU A 383 3.98 -16.99 35.93
N LYS A 384 3.87 -17.18 34.62
CA LYS A 384 4.80 -18.00 33.86
C LYS A 384 6.10 -17.22 33.66
N LEU A 385 7.20 -17.75 34.19
CA LEU A 385 8.51 -17.11 34.14
C LEU A 385 9.38 -17.72 33.03
N ASN A 386 10.21 -16.89 32.40
CA ASN A 386 11.24 -17.33 31.45
C ASN A 386 12.46 -17.91 32.19
N ALA A 387 13.45 -18.40 31.43
CA ALA A 387 14.71 -18.94 31.99
C ALA A 387 15.51 -17.93 32.85
N LYS A 388 15.23 -16.62 32.71
CA LYS A 388 15.83 -15.53 33.48
C LYS A 388 14.98 -15.12 34.70
N GLY A 389 13.89 -15.84 35.00
CA GLY A 389 12.99 -15.57 36.12
C GLY A 389 12.04 -14.38 35.91
N GLN A 390 11.92 -13.87 34.69
CA GLN A 390 11.05 -12.73 34.35
C GLN A 390 9.69 -13.21 33.81
N PRO A 391 8.58 -12.50 34.06
CA PRO A 391 7.27 -12.84 33.49
C PRO A 391 7.30 -12.85 31.96
N ILE A 392 6.71 -13.88 31.36
CA ILE A 392 6.60 -13.99 29.89
C ILE A 392 5.44 -13.12 29.40
N PRO A 393 5.68 -12.13 28.52
CA PRO A 393 4.61 -11.31 27.94
C PRO A 393 3.63 -12.14 27.10
N ASN A 394 2.36 -11.75 27.07
CA ASN A 394 1.33 -12.39 26.24
C ASN A 394 1.12 -11.63 24.93
N TYR A 395 2.11 -11.70 24.03
CA TYR A 395 2.03 -11.14 22.69
C TYR A 395 0.95 -11.84 21.85
N ALA A 396 0.84 -13.17 21.89
CA ALA A 396 -0.13 -13.93 21.09
C ALA A 396 -1.57 -13.41 21.20
N LEU A 397 -2.08 -13.28 22.44
CA LEU A 397 -3.45 -12.81 22.66
C LEU A 397 -3.61 -11.34 22.29
N THR A 398 -2.63 -10.52 22.63
CA THR A 398 -2.63 -9.09 22.33
C THR A 398 -2.69 -8.84 20.83
N GLN A 399 -1.79 -9.47 20.07
CA GLN A 399 -1.73 -9.38 18.62
C GLN A 399 -2.99 -9.96 17.95
N ALA A 400 -3.53 -11.07 18.46
CA ALA A 400 -4.77 -11.66 17.93
C ALA A 400 -5.97 -10.72 18.07
N ILE A 401 -6.16 -10.09 19.25
CA ILE A 401 -7.22 -9.11 19.48
C ILE A 401 -7.00 -7.88 18.59
N PHE A 402 -5.78 -7.39 18.54
CA PHE A 402 -5.40 -6.24 17.72
C PHE A 402 -5.75 -6.48 16.24
N MET A 403 -5.32 -7.62 15.69
CA MET A 403 -5.60 -8.00 14.31
C MET A 403 -7.10 -8.19 14.04
N GLY A 404 -7.86 -8.72 15.00
CA GLY A 404 -9.32 -8.82 14.89
C GLY A 404 -9.98 -7.45 14.75
N CYS A 405 -9.56 -6.48 15.57
CA CYS A 405 -10.03 -5.09 15.48
C CYS A 405 -9.65 -4.43 14.15
N VAL A 406 -8.44 -4.66 13.66
CA VAL A 406 -7.97 -4.13 12.37
C VAL A 406 -8.76 -4.71 11.19
N CYS A 407 -9.02 -6.02 11.18
CA CYS A 407 -9.83 -6.66 10.15
C CYS A 407 -11.26 -6.08 10.12
N ALA A 408 -11.88 -5.90 11.28
CA ALA A 408 -13.20 -5.28 11.38
C ALA A 408 -13.20 -3.82 10.90
N GLY A 409 -12.17 -3.05 11.28
CA GLY A 409 -11.99 -1.67 10.84
C GLY A 409 -11.76 -1.53 9.34
N LEU A 410 -11.00 -2.45 8.73
CA LEU A 410 -10.85 -2.53 7.27
C LEU A 410 -12.17 -2.79 6.56
N LEU A 411 -12.97 -3.75 7.05
CA LEU A 411 -14.29 -4.05 6.48
C LEU A 411 -15.22 -2.84 6.52
N ILE A 412 -15.24 -2.11 7.64
CA ILE A 412 -16.02 -0.87 7.78
C ILE A 412 -15.50 0.19 6.81
N THR A 413 -14.18 0.39 6.74
CA THR A 413 -13.58 1.41 5.88
C THR A 413 -13.88 1.14 4.41
N VAL A 414 -13.76 -0.12 3.97
CA VAL A 414 -14.03 -0.52 2.59
C VAL A 414 -15.51 -0.28 2.20
N PHE A 415 -16.44 -0.48 3.13
CA PHE A 415 -17.86 -0.24 2.90
C PHE A 415 -18.16 1.20 2.47
N PHE A 416 -17.47 2.19 3.06
CA PHE A 416 -17.67 3.62 2.76
C PHE A 416 -16.79 4.17 1.63
N GLY A 417 -15.92 3.34 1.03
CA GLY A 417 -15.03 3.78 -0.04
C GLY A 417 -15.73 4.26 -1.31
N LYS A 418 -14.95 4.78 -2.26
CA LYS A 418 -15.35 4.97 -3.67
C LYS A 418 -14.52 4.05 -4.56
N GLU A 419 -15.12 3.47 -5.60
CA GLU A 419 -14.49 2.46 -6.45
C GLU A 419 -14.36 3.10 -7.83
N GLU A 420 -13.13 3.36 -8.25
CA GLU A 420 -12.84 3.95 -9.56
C GLU A 420 -11.91 3.00 -10.35
N THR A 421 -12.20 1.69 -10.30
CA THR A 421 -11.35 0.62 -10.87
C THR A 421 -11.11 0.82 -12.37
N ASN A 422 -9.85 0.62 -12.79
CA ASN A 422 -9.42 0.71 -14.19
C ASN A 422 -9.61 2.09 -14.83
N LYS A 423 -9.56 3.16 -14.03
CA LYS A 423 -9.66 4.53 -14.53
C LYS A 423 -8.54 4.86 -15.51
N ASP A 424 -8.87 5.26 -16.74
CA ASP A 424 -7.88 5.78 -17.69
C ASP A 424 -7.34 7.13 -17.18
N PHE A 425 -6.02 7.22 -17.02
CA PHE A 425 -5.40 8.42 -16.49
C PHE A 425 -5.29 9.54 -17.53
N MET A 426 -5.29 9.20 -18.83
CA MET A 426 -5.12 10.13 -19.94
C MET A 426 -6.45 10.72 -20.40
N GLN A 427 -7.51 9.90 -20.47
CA GLN A 427 -8.84 10.33 -20.95
C GLN A 427 -9.50 11.41 -20.07
N HIS A 428 -9.20 11.43 -18.77
CA HIS A 428 -9.75 12.44 -17.85
C HIS A 428 -8.96 13.75 -17.79
N LEU A 429 -7.81 13.88 -18.47
CA LEU A 429 -7.26 15.21 -18.76
C LEU A 429 -8.23 16.02 -19.64
N VAL A 430 -9.08 15.33 -20.40
CA VAL A 430 -10.12 15.91 -21.26
C VAL A 430 -11.42 16.13 -20.49
N GLU A 431 -11.90 15.21 -19.65
CA GLU A 431 -13.14 15.43 -18.87
C GLU A 431 -13.02 16.53 -17.79
N ASP A 432 -11.82 16.78 -17.26
CA ASP A 432 -11.56 17.91 -16.36
C ASP A 432 -11.43 19.27 -17.11
N GLU A 433 -11.69 19.32 -18.44
CA GLU A 433 -11.84 20.56 -19.25
C GLU A 433 -12.87 21.52 -18.66
N HIS A 434 -13.88 21.01 -17.96
CA HIS A 434 -14.98 21.81 -17.43
C HIS A 434 -14.75 22.24 -15.96
N SER A 435 -13.62 21.88 -15.33
CA SER A 435 -13.24 22.42 -14.03
C SER A 435 -12.29 23.61 -14.22
N PRO A 436 -12.62 24.82 -13.71
CA PRO A 436 -11.81 26.03 -13.95
C PRO A 436 -10.40 26.02 -13.31
N ASN A 437 -9.95 24.88 -12.77
CA ASN A 437 -8.69 24.74 -12.02
C ASN A 437 -7.87 23.50 -12.41
N THR A 438 -8.25 22.76 -13.45
CA THR A 438 -7.49 21.63 -13.98
C THR A 438 -7.08 21.92 -15.42
N VAL A 439 -5.86 21.49 -15.77
CA VAL A 439 -5.32 21.70 -17.10
C VAL A 439 -6.07 20.77 -18.06
N GLY A 440 -6.92 21.36 -18.90
CA GLY A 440 -7.49 20.67 -20.05
C GLY A 440 -6.49 20.64 -21.21
N VAL A 441 -6.53 19.58 -22.03
CA VAL A 441 -5.71 19.48 -23.26
C VAL A 441 -5.97 20.68 -24.19
N ALA A 442 -7.20 21.22 -24.20
CA ALA A 442 -7.58 22.43 -24.93
C ALA A 442 -6.86 23.71 -24.46
N GLU A 443 -6.68 23.95 -23.14
CA GLU A 443 -5.96 25.13 -22.64
C GLU A 443 -4.47 25.11 -23.04
N ILE A 444 -3.87 23.92 -23.16
CA ILE A 444 -2.50 23.75 -23.64
C ILE A 444 -2.42 24.04 -25.14
N GLN A 445 -3.38 23.53 -25.93
CA GLN A 445 -3.43 23.76 -27.38
C GLN A 445 -3.70 25.23 -27.72
N ASP A 446 -4.61 25.89 -27.02
CA ASP A 446 -4.89 27.31 -27.21
C ASP A 446 -3.68 28.18 -26.86
N SER A 447 -2.97 27.87 -25.76
CA SER A 447 -1.73 28.56 -25.41
C SER A 447 -0.57 28.28 -26.38
N GLN A 448 -0.48 27.07 -26.94
CA GLN A 448 0.48 26.73 -28.00
C GLN A 448 0.18 27.45 -29.32
N MET A 449 -1.10 27.61 -29.67
CA MET A 449 -1.53 28.43 -30.80
C MET A 449 -1.25 29.92 -30.57
N GLU A 450 -1.47 30.44 -29.37
CA GLU A 450 -1.13 31.83 -29.00
C GLU A 450 0.39 32.09 -28.97
N HIS A 451 1.21 31.09 -28.67
CA HIS A 451 2.66 31.19 -28.60
C HIS A 451 3.41 30.76 -29.87
N GLY A 452 2.69 30.37 -30.93
CA GLY A 452 3.27 30.12 -32.25
C GLY A 452 4.15 28.87 -32.37
N GLU A 453 4.11 27.94 -31.42
CA GLU A 453 4.80 26.64 -31.51
C GLU A 453 3.94 25.64 -32.29
N SER A 454 3.79 25.86 -33.60
CA SER A 454 3.22 24.85 -34.51
C SER A 454 4.34 23.92 -34.99
N GLY A 455 4.33 22.67 -34.53
CA GLY A 455 5.27 21.67 -35.00
C GLY A 455 4.94 20.27 -34.53
N SER A 456 4.61 19.38 -35.49
CA SER A 456 4.49 17.91 -35.43
C SER A 456 3.15 17.24 -35.08
N GLY A 457 2.05 17.99 -34.87
CA GLY A 457 0.74 17.38 -34.57
C GLY A 457 -0.07 16.86 -35.76
N ASP A 458 0.26 17.25 -36.99
CA ASP A 458 -0.59 16.96 -38.15
C ASP A 458 -0.36 15.58 -38.78
N GLN A 459 0.79 14.94 -38.55
CA GLN A 459 1.03 13.56 -39.01
C GLN A 459 0.37 12.50 -38.11
N GLU A 460 0.13 12.81 -36.83
CA GLU A 460 -0.49 11.87 -35.90
C GLU A 460 -2.02 11.79 -36.08
N LYS A 461 -2.64 12.87 -36.58
CA LYS A 461 -4.08 12.90 -36.90
C LYS A 461 -4.45 12.00 -38.06
N GLU A 462 -3.60 11.90 -39.09
CA GLU A 462 -3.89 11.05 -40.25
C GLU A 462 -3.86 9.56 -39.86
N ILE A 463 -2.96 9.17 -38.95
CA ILE A 463 -2.84 7.79 -38.45
C ILE A 463 -3.97 7.42 -37.48
N VAL A 464 -4.42 8.35 -36.63
CA VAL A 464 -5.50 8.12 -35.67
C VAL A 464 -6.87 8.14 -36.34
N GLN A 465 -7.08 8.98 -37.36
CA GLN A 465 -8.36 9.09 -38.04
C GLN A 465 -8.63 7.87 -38.95
N GLU A 466 -7.59 7.30 -39.57
CA GLU A 466 -7.71 6.08 -40.39
C GLU A 466 -8.01 4.83 -39.52
N GLN A 467 -7.54 4.80 -38.26
CA GLN A 467 -7.84 3.70 -37.30
C GLN A 467 -9.27 3.73 -36.73
N VAL A 468 -9.98 4.86 -36.82
CA VAL A 468 -11.32 5.03 -36.25
C VAL A 468 -12.43 4.75 -37.27
N GLU A 469 -12.18 4.95 -38.58
CA GLU A 469 -13.22 4.82 -39.60
C GLU A 469 -13.42 3.39 -40.15
N HIS A 470 -12.43 2.48 -40.05
CA HIS A 470 -12.54 1.10 -40.53
C HIS A 470 -11.97 0.04 -39.56
N PRO A 471 -12.73 -0.38 -38.53
CA PRO A 471 -12.25 -1.38 -37.56
C PRO A 471 -12.20 -2.82 -38.10
N ASP A 472 -12.91 -3.12 -39.19
CA ASP A 472 -13.23 -4.51 -39.61
C ASP A 472 -12.45 -5.02 -40.85
N GLU A 473 -11.53 -4.26 -41.46
CA GLU A 473 -10.82 -4.72 -42.68
C GLU A 473 -9.44 -5.37 -42.45
N ILE A 474 -8.91 -5.45 -41.23
CA ILE A 474 -7.54 -5.99 -41.00
C ILE A 474 -7.53 -7.45 -40.50
N VAL A 475 -8.47 -8.28 -40.96
CA VAL A 475 -8.42 -9.75 -40.72
C VAL A 475 -8.20 -10.56 -42.01
N ALA A 476 -8.04 -9.92 -43.16
CA ALA A 476 -7.81 -10.63 -44.41
C ALA A 476 -6.71 -10.00 -45.27
N HIS A 477 -5.45 -10.04 -44.84
CA HIS A 477 -4.30 -10.16 -45.76
C HIS A 477 -3.02 -10.48 -44.99
N GLY A 478 -2.69 -11.77 -44.94
CA GLY A 478 -1.47 -12.26 -44.30
C GLY A 478 -1.25 -13.75 -44.51
N ASP A 479 -1.62 -14.28 -45.68
CA ASP A 479 -1.19 -15.62 -46.08
C ASP A 479 -0.88 -15.59 -47.58
N GLY A 480 0.37 -15.94 -47.92
CA GLY A 480 0.87 -16.05 -49.30
C GLY A 480 1.91 -15.01 -49.71
N ASP A 481 3.19 -15.24 -49.36
CA ASP A 481 4.19 -15.52 -50.39
C ASP A 481 5.55 -15.96 -49.81
N LYS A 482 5.77 -17.27 -49.85
CA LYS A 482 7.10 -17.90 -49.92
C LYS A 482 7.00 -18.98 -50.99
N LYS A 483 7.48 -18.68 -52.20
CA LYS A 483 8.15 -19.60 -53.15
C LYS A 483 8.36 -18.89 -54.50
N THR A 484 9.60 -18.50 -54.77
CA THR A 484 10.44 -19.01 -55.88
C THR A 484 11.86 -18.54 -55.68
#